data_AF-F5XXU9-F1
#
_entry.id   AF-F5XXU9-F1
#
_cell.length_a   1.000
_cell.length_b   1.000
_cell.length_c   1.000
_cell.angle_alpha   90.00
_cell.angle_beta   90.00
_cell.angle_gamma   90.00
#
_symmetry.space_group_name_H-M   'P 1'
#
loop_
_entity.id
_entity.type
_entity.pdbx_description
1 polymer ?
#
loop_
_entity_poly.entity_id
_entity_poly.type
_entity_poly.pdbx_seq_one_letter_code
_entity_poly.pdbx_strand_id
1 'polypeptide(L)'
;MLGPLDRFLFGQWLPQSDHPVHLVGASIGAWRLATACLRDPVQALERLEHDYIHQEYELPPGRRLPTPEHVSLRFGENLQAFYGGRVTEVLGHSRFRLHVVTARGRHVLAREHRIATPLGYLGAFVCNSVHRRALGAWLERVVFSAPGEGGAAALPFATGDYRTRQVALSEANFSHALQASCSIPFALKAVHDIPGAPRGAYWDGGITDYHLHLNYLRPQAPGNGTTAAGGLVLYPHFQKAVVPGWLDKGWRWRHAATPFLDHMLLLAPDPAWVAGRLPGGKLPDRTDFGRFGRDTRGRSAAWRAAASASRQLADEFAEWVARPDPSRLEAL
;
A
#
# COMPACT_ATOMS: atom_id res chain seq x y z
N MET A 1 0.69 -5.39 12.54
CA MET A 1 1.60 -6.45 12.05
C MET A 1 2.94 -5.85 11.61
N LEU A 2 3.01 -5.05 10.56
CA LEU A 2 4.30 -4.61 10.02
C LEU A 2 4.95 -3.40 10.75
N GLY A 3 4.26 -2.77 11.70
CA GLY A 3 4.75 -1.57 12.40
C GLY A 3 6.13 -1.70 13.06
N PRO A 4 6.43 -2.76 13.84
CA PRO A 4 7.77 -2.97 14.39
C PRO A 4 8.86 -3.05 13.32
N LEU A 5 8.59 -3.77 12.23
CA LEU A 5 9.53 -3.93 11.13
C LEU A 5 9.74 -2.61 10.38
N ASP A 6 8.69 -1.83 10.13
CA ASP A 6 8.82 -0.50 9.52
C ASP A 6 9.71 0.42 10.39
N ARG A 7 9.51 0.42 11.71
CA ARG A 7 10.31 1.22 12.64
C ARG A 7 11.78 0.81 12.62
N PHE A 8 12.07 -0.49 12.54
CA PHE A 8 13.45 -0.98 12.36
C PHE A 8 14.02 -0.53 11.01
N LEU A 9 13.29 -0.76 9.91
CA LEU A 9 13.75 -0.44 8.56
C LEU A 9 14.05 1.04 8.40
N PHE A 10 13.12 1.92 8.76
CA PHE A 10 13.24 3.36 8.52
C PHE A 10 13.96 4.12 9.64
N GLY A 11 13.98 3.58 10.86
CA GLY A 11 14.64 4.20 12.01
C GLY A 11 16.08 3.76 12.23
N GLN A 12 16.46 2.54 11.81
CA GLN A 12 17.76 1.96 12.17
C GLN A 12 18.53 1.42 10.98
N TRP A 13 17.90 0.66 10.08
CA TRP A 13 18.62 -0.06 9.02
C TRP A 13 18.88 0.80 7.79
N LEU A 14 17.83 1.34 7.16
CA LEU A 14 17.97 2.18 5.98
C LEU A 14 18.83 3.43 6.23
N PRO A 15 18.74 4.15 7.37
CA PRO A 15 19.60 5.31 7.65
C PRO A 15 21.11 5.03 7.62
N GLN A 16 21.56 3.78 7.65
CA GLN A 16 22.98 3.41 7.52
C GLN A 16 23.53 3.56 6.09
N SER A 17 22.72 4.06 5.15
CA SER A 17 23.12 4.28 3.77
C SER A 17 22.53 5.57 3.21
N ASP A 18 23.16 6.10 2.16
CA ASP A 18 22.74 7.36 1.51
C ASP A 18 22.07 7.16 0.14
N HIS A 19 22.00 5.92 -0.38
CA HIS A 19 21.44 5.67 -1.71
C HIS A 19 19.94 6.03 -1.79
N PRO A 20 19.47 6.64 -2.89
CA PRO A 20 18.04 6.87 -3.10
C PRO A 20 17.22 5.58 -3.00
N VAL A 21 16.05 5.63 -2.35
CA VAL A 21 15.14 4.48 -2.23
C VAL A 21 13.78 4.86 -2.76
N HIS A 22 13.25 4.05 -3.67
CA HIS A 22 11.88 4.21 -4.16
C HIS A 22 10.91 3.47 -3.25
N LEU A 23 9.93 4.19 -2.70
CA LEU A 23 8.91 3.65 -1.82
C LEU A 23 7.59 3.55 -2.57
N VAL A 24 7.33 2.39 -3.18
CA VAL A 24 6.09 2.13 -3.94
C VAL A 24 5.03 1.55 -3.00
N GLY A 25 3.87 2.21 -2.92
CA GLY A 25 2.79 1.79 -2.03
C GLY A 25 1.40 1.92 -2.67
N ALA A 26 0.53 1.01 -2.29
CA ALA A 26 -0.92 1.09 -2.51
C ALA A 26 -1.64 0.91 -1.17
N SER A 27 -2.83 1.49 -1.01
CA SER A 27 -3.66 1.35 0.18
C SER A 27 -2.91 1.75 1.45
N ILE A 28 -3.12 1.04 2.56
CA ILE A 28 -2.39 1.24 3.82
C ILE A 28 -0.87 1.15 3.65
N GLY A 29 -0.37 0.45 2.62
CA GLY A 29 1.05 0.44 2.28
C GLY A 29 1.56 1.83 1.85
N ALA A 30 0.78 2.56 1.04
CA ALA A 30 1.11 3.93 0.67
C ALA A 30 1.16 4.87 1.88
N TRP A 31 0.20 4.73 2.81
CA TRP A 31 0.18 5.55 4.02
C TRP A 31 1.37 5.24 4.95
N ARG A 32 1.70 3.97 5.16
CA ARG A 32 2.89 3.56 5.93
C ARG A 32 4.18 4.15 5.34
N LEU A 33 4.36 4.02 4.03
CA LEU A 33 5.54 4.53 3.34
C LEU A 33 5.61 6.06 3.30
N ALA A 34 4.47 6.75 3.16
CA ALA A 34 4.42 8.21 3.26
C ALA A 34 4.77 8.68 4.68
N THR A 35 4.36 7.94 5.71
CA THR A 35 4.71 8.20 7.11
C THR A 35 6.21 8.03 7.35
N ALA A 36 6.82 7.03 6.73
CA ALA A 36 8.26 6.80 6.79
C ALA A 36 9.11 7.92 6.15
N CYS A 37 8.51 8.78 5.31
CA CYS A 37 9.18 9.96 4.76
C CYS A 37 9.11 11.20 5.68
N LEU A 38 8.52 11.12 6.87
CA LEU A 38 8.54 12.22 7.83
C LEU A 38 9.90 12.31 8.54
N ARG A 39 10.25 13.49 9.08
CA ARG A 39 11.57 13.73 9.70
C ARG A 39 11.87 12.82 10.89
N ASP A 40 10.84 12.50 11.70
CA ASP A 40 10.91 11.51 12.77
C ASP A 40 10.01 10.31 12.40
N PRO A 41 10.53 9.38 11.58
CA PRO A 41 9.71 8.29 11.05
C PRO A 41 9.33 7.29 12.13
N VAL A 42 10.16 7.08 13.16
CA VAL A 42 9.87 6.11 14.23
C VAL A 42 8.66 6.57 15.03
N GLN A 43 8.69 7.80 15.56
CA GLN A 43 7.57 8.35 16.33
C GLN A 43 6.30 8.44 15.47
N ALA A 44 6.43 8.83 14.19
CA ALA A 44 5.29 8.93 13.30
C ALA A 44 4.66 7.56 12.99
N LEU A 45 5.47 6.51 12.79
CA LEU A 45 4.99 5.14 12.59
C LEU A 45 4.36 4.56 13.87
N GLU A 46 4.88 4.89 15.06
CA GLU A 46 4.23 4.55 16.33
C GLU A 46 2.85 5.20 16.47
N ARG A 47 2.75 6.49 16.16
CA ARG A 47 1.45 7.18 16.13
C ARG A 47 0.52 6.56 15.12
N LEU A 48 0.97 6.26 13.90
CA LEU A 48 0.16 5.61 12.88
C LEU A 48 -0.38 4.25 13.37
N GLU A 49 0.47 3.41 13.96
CA GLU A 49 0.06 2.12 14.53
C GLU A 49 -0.96 2.32 15.67
N HIS A 50 -0.72 3.28 16.56
CA HIS A 50 -1.63 3.62 17.64
C HIS A 50 -3.00 4.05 17.11
N ASP A 51 -3.05 5.07 16.24
CA ASP A 51 -4.28 5.64 15.71
C ASP A 51 -5.07 4.61 14.90
N TYR A 52 -4.38 3.75 14.13
CA TYR A 52 -5.01 2.69 13.35
C TYR A 52 -5.63 1.60 14.24
N ILE A 53 -4.97 1.22 15.35
CA ILE A 53 -5.49 0.23 16.30
C ILE A 53 -6.75 0.74 17.02
N HIS A 54 -6.75 2.00 17.43
CA HIS A 54 -7.85 2.61 18.19
C HIS A 54 -8.92 3.24 17.31
N GLN A 55 -8.89 2.99 16.00
CA GLN A 55 -9.85 3.58 15.07
C GLN A 55 -11.30 3.19 15.40
N GLU A 56 -12.13 4.19 15.66
CA GLU A 56 -13.56 4.02 15.93
C GLU A 56 -14.38 4.67 14.83
N TYR A 57 -15.46 3.99 14.42
CA TYR A 57 -16.46 4.54 13.52
C TYR A 57 -17.79 4.55 14.23
N GLU A 58 -18.45 5.70 14.24
CA GLU A 58 -19.82 5.81 14.72
C GLU A 58 -20.74 5.01 13.79
N LEU A 59 -21.57 4.16 14.40
CA LEU A 59 -22.56 3.38 13.67
C LEU A 59 -23.89 4.13 13.68
N PRO A 60 -24.45 4.51 12.51
CA PRO A 60 -25.79 5.08 12.46
C PRO A 60 -26.81 4.14 13.11
N PRO A 61 -27.88 4.68 13.75
CA PRO A 61 -28.93 3.86 14.34
C PRO A 61 -29.46 2.80 13.37
N GLY A 62 -29.52 1.54 13.83
CA GLY A 62 -30.01 0.41 13.02
C GLY A 62 -29.01 -0.17 12.01
N ARG A 63 -27.79 0.36 11.88
CA ARG A 63 -26.75 -0.19 11.00
C ARG A 63 -25.68 -0.96 11.75
N ARG A 64 -25.13 -1.97 11.06
CA ARG A 64 -23.99 -2.79 11.54
C ARG A 64 -22.63 -2.27 11.06
N LEU A 65 -22.61 -1.38 10.08
CA LEU A 65 -21.41 -0.82 9.46
C LEU A 65 -21.61 0.69 9.21
N PRO A 66 -20.52 1.50 9.27
CA PRO A 66 -20.58 2.91 8.91
C PRO A 66 -20.88 3.10 7.42
N THR A 67 -21.35 4.29 7.03
CA THR A 67 -21.60 4.61 5.62
C THR A 67 -20.29 4.95 4.90
N PRO A 68 -20.16 4.67 3.59
CA PRO A 68 -18.97 5.06 2.83
C PRO A 68 -18.66 6.55 2.90
N GLU A 69 -19.69 7.40 2.93
CA GLU A 69 -19.56 8.85 3.11
C GLU A 69 -18.88 9.19 4.46
N HIS A 70 -19.36 8.59 5.55
CA HIS A 70 -18.82 8.85 6.89
C HIS A 70 -17.37 8.35 7.01
N VAL A 71 -17.08 7.13 6.54
CA VAL A 71 -15.71 6.58 6.55
C VAL A 71 -14.76 7.48 5.75
N SER A 72 -15.20 7.96 4.58
CA SER A 72 -14.38 8.82 3.73
C SER A 72 -14.10 10.19 4.35
N LEU A 73 -15.11 10.79 5.00
CA LEU A 73 -14.95 12.05 5.71
C LEU A 73 -13.95 11.91 6.85
N ARG A 74 -14.14 10.92 7.74
CA ARG A 74 -13.23 10.64 8.86
C ARG A 74 -11.81 10.32 8.39
N PHE A 75 -11.66 9.59 7.28
CA PHE A 75 -10.36 9.31 6.70
C PHE A 75 -9.65 10.61 6.25
N GLY A 76 -10.36 11.51 5.58
CA GLY A 76 -9.82 12.80 5.16
C GLY A 76 -9.42 13.69 6.34
N GLU A 77 -10.27 13.76 7.38
CA GLU A 77 -9.95 14.46 8.64
C GLU A 77 -8.69 13.90 9.30
N ASN A 78 -8.56 12.57 9.36
CA ASN A 78 -7.39 11.91 9.93
C ASN A 78 -6.12 12.21 9.14
N LEU A 79 -6.17 12.17 7.80
CA LEU A 79 -5.02 12.56 6.97
C LEU A 79 -4.60 14.01 7.25
N GLN A 80 -5.56 14.93 7.35
CA GLN A 80 -5.26 16.33 7.66
C GLN A 80 -4.67 16.50 9.06
N ALA A 81 -5.20 15.79 10.06
CA ALA A 81 -4.68 15.81 11.43
C ALA A 81 -3.29 15.14 11.55
N PHE A 82 -2.96 14.23 10.64
CA PHE A 82 -1.68 13.52 10.64
C PHE A 82 -0.59 14.28 9.87
N TYR A 83 -0.92 14.83 8.70
CA TYR A 83 0.04 15.44 7.75
C TYR A 83 -0.08 16.96 7.61
N GLY A 84 -1.10 17.60 8.19
CA GLY A 84 -1.28 19.05 8.10
C GLY A 84 -0.02 19.80 8.53
N GLY A 85 0.50 20.67 7.65
CA GLY A 85 1.75 21.42 7.86
C GLY A 85 3.04 20.62 7.67
N ARG A 86 2.96 19.31 7.39
CA ARG A 86 4.11 18.38 7.31
C ARG A 86 4.29 17.74 5.93
N VAL A 87 3.38 17.98 4.99
CA VAL A 87 3.43 17.40 3.63
C VAL A 87 4.77 17.70 2.94
N THR A 88 5.33 18.89 3.15
CA THR A 88 6.64 19.30 2.61
C THR A 88 7.79 18.44 3.11
N GLU A 89 7.71 17.83 4.31
CA GLU A 89 8.69 16.86 4.80
C GLU A 89 8.72 15.64 3.87
N VAL A 90 7.55 15.13 3.48
CA VAL A 90 7.42 13.95 2.63
C VAL A 90 7.87 14.24 1.20
N LEU A 91 7.42 15.37 0.63
CA LEU A 91 7.73 15.74 -0.75
C LEU A 91 9.19 16.15 -0.95
N GLY A 92 9.78 16.77 0.08
CA GLY A 92 11.15 17.25 0.08
C GLY A 92 12.17 16.26 0.66
N HIS A 93 11.78 15.01 0.94
CA HIS A 93 12.69 14.04 1.53
C HIS A 93 13.91 13.83 0.61
N SER A 94 15.13 13.94 1.14
CA SER A 94 16.35 13.94 0.32
C SER A 94 16.57 12.62 -0.44
N ARG A 95 16.26 11.50 0.22
CA ARG A 95 16.58 10.15 -0.24
C ARG A 95 15.39 9.28 -0.66
N PHE A 96 14.29 9.30 0.07
CA PHE A 96 13.11 8.49 -0.21
C PHE A 96 12.23 9.15 -1.27
N ARG A 97 11.88 8.38 -2.30
CA ARG A 97 11.00 8.78 -3.40
C ARG A 97 9.68 8.00 -3.26
N LEU A 98 8.67 8.66 -2.71
CA LEU A 98 7.35 8.05 -2.53
C LEU A 98 6.61 7.90 -3.86
N HIS A 99 6.00 6.74 -4.10
CA HIS A 99 5.11 6.48 -5.22
C HIS A 99 3.79 5.90 -4.72
N VAL A 100 2.73 6.71 -4.75
CA VAL A 100 1.38 6.34 -4.32
C VAL A 100 0.58 5.84 -5.52
N VAL A 101 0.25 4.55 -5.52
CA VAL A 101 -0.54 3.91 -6.58
C VAL A 101 -2.03 4.09 -6.30
N THR A 102 -2.78 4.48 -7.32
CA THR A 102 -4.24 4.61 -7.31
C THR A 102 -4.84 4.00 -8.58
N ALA A 103 -6.13 3.68 -8.53
CA ALA A 103 -6.88 3.16 -9.68
C ALA A 103 -7.93 4.18 -10.13
N ARG A 104 -7.74 4.75 -11.32
CA ARG A 104 -8.69 5.70 -11.94
C ARG A 104 -9.71 4.97 -12.81
N GLY A 105 -10.98 5.27 -12.61
CA GLY A 105 -12.08 4.78 -13.44
C GLY A 105 -12.12 5.38 -14.84
N ARG A 106 -12.49 4.55 -15.82
CA ARG A 106 -12.74 4.93 -17.21
C ARG A 106 -14.18 4.69 -17.61
N HIS A 107 -14.65 5.44 -18.62
CA HIS A 107 -15.99 5.27 -19.19
C HIS A 107 -17.08 5.38 -18.10
N VAL A 108 -17.89 4.33 -17.91
CA VAL A 108 -18.93 4.29 -16.88
C VAL A 108 -18.38 4.35 -15.45
N LEU A 109 -17.10 4.06 -15.25
CA LEU A 109 -16.39 4.24 -13.99
C LEU A 109 -15.75 5.63 -13.83
N ALA A 110 -15.84 6.52 -14.83
CA ALA A 110 -15.25 7.87 -14.71
C ALA A 110 -15.89 8.72 -13.60
N ARG A 111 -17.09 8.35 -13.13
CA ARG A 111 -17.79 8.96 -11.99
C ARG A 111 -18.35 7.87 -11.09
N GLU A 112 -18.34 8.11 -9.79
CA GLU A 112 -19.04 7.23 -8.86
C GLU A 112 -20.56 7.38 -9.03
N HIS A 113 -21.26 6.26 -9.21
CA HIS A 113 -22.71 6.22 -9.34
C HIS A 113 -23.28 4.91 -8.78
N ARG A 114 -24.44 4.98 -8.13
CA ARG A 114 -25.06 3.86 -7.42
C ARG A 114 -25.31 2.61 -8.28
N ILE A 115 -25.47 2.78 -9.60
CA ILE A 115 -25.72 1.68 -10.55
C ILE A 115 -24.52 1.44 -11.47
N ALA A 116 -23.96 2.51 -12.03
CA ALA A 116 -22.93 2.39 -13.06
C ALA A 116 -21.61 1.89 -12.46
N THR A 117 -21.32 2.22 -11.21
CA THR A 117 -20.10 1.74 -10.53
C THR A 117 -20.13 0.23 -10.30
N PRO A 118 -21.18 -0.37 -9.69
CA PRO A 118 -21.29 -1.83 -9.61
C PRO A 118 -21.19 -2.53 -10.97
N LEU A 119 -21.91 -2.05 -11.99
CA LEU A 119 -21.88 -2.64 -13.33
C LEU A 119 -20.50 -2.51 -13.99
N GLY A 120 -19.84 -1.37 -13.82
CA GLY A 120 -18.49 -1.15 -14.33
C GLY A 120 -17.47 -2.06 -13.66
N TYR A 121 -17.57 -2.28 -12.34
CA TYR A 121 -16.71 -3.23 -11.64
C TYR A 121 -17.00 -4.69 -12.00
N LEU A 122 -18.25 -5.04 -12.30
CA LEU A 122 -18.61 -6.35 -12.84
C LEU A 122 -17.95 -6.55 -14.22
N GLY A 123 -18.06 -5.56 -15.11
CA GLY A 123 -17.38 -5.58 -16.41
C GLY A 123 -15.86 -5.70 -16.28
N ALA A 124 -15.27 -4.94 -15.36
CA ALA A 124 -13.85 -5.01 -15.02
C ALA A 124 -13.44 -6.42 -14.55
N PHE A 125 -14.24 -7.04 -13.67
CA PHE A 125 -14.01 -8.41 -13.20
C PHE A 125 -14.09 -9.45 -14.32
N VAL A 126 -15.11 -9.37 -15.18
CA VAL A 126 -15.26 -10.26 -16.35
C VAL A 126 -14.10 -10.09 -17.33
N CYS A 127 -13.70 -8.86 -17.65
CA CYS A 127 -12.53 -8.65 -18.51
C CYS A 127 -11.24 -9.17 -17.88
N ASN A 128 -11.06 -8.97 -16.57
CA ASN A 128 -9.88 -9.48 -15.84
C ASN A 128 -9.81 -11.01 -15.84
N SER A 129 -10.95 -11.71 -15.86
CA SER A 129 -10.98 -13.19 -15.87
C SER A 129 -10.49 -13.77 -17.18
N VAL A 130 -10.79 -13.10 -18.30
CA VAL A 130 -10.29 -13.48 -19.62
C VAL A 130 -8.82 -13.11 -19.77
N HIS A 131 -8.47 -11.83 -19.59
CA HIS A 131 -7.08 -11.39 -19.70
C HIS A 131 -6.82 -10.14 -18.84
N ARG A 132 -5.82 -10.20 -17.96
CA ARG A 132 -5.54 -9.11 -17.02
C ARG A 132 -5.32 -7.74 -17.69
N ARG A 133 -4.62 -7.70 -18.82
CA ARG A 133 -4.43 -6.46 -19.60
C ARG A 133 -5.74 -5.81 -20.07
N ALA A 134 -6.82 -6.59 -20.22
CA ALA A 134 -8.14 -6.07 -20.59
C ALA A 134 -8.79 -5.24 -19.47
N LEU A 135 -8.37 -5.40 -18.21
CA LEU A 135 -8.79 -4.54 -17.11
C LEU A 135 -8.41 -3.06 -17.37
N GLY A 136 -7.36 -2.81 -18.16
CA GLY A 136 -6.95 -1.49 -18.63
C GLY A 136 -8.02 -0.73 -19.43
N ALA A 137 -9.05 -1.41 -19.95
CA ALA A 137 -10.21 -0.78 -20.57
C ALA A 137 -11.10 -0.04 -19.55
N TRP A 138 -11.15 -0.53 -18.31
CA TRP A 138 -12.04 -0.05 -17.25
C TRP A 138 -11.33 0.82 -16.22
N LEU A 139 -10.08 0.49 -15.92
CA LEU A 139 -9.29 1.13 -14.88
C LEU A 139 -7.91 1.51 -15.44
N GLU A 140 -7.39 2.66 -15.02
CA GLU A 140 -6.06 3.17 -15.35
C GLU A 140 -5.24 3.27 -14.05
N ARG A 141 -4.03 2.71 -14.04
CA ARG A 141 -3.08 2.85 -12.93
C ARG A 141 -2.60 4.30 -12.95
N VAL A 142 -2.80 5.05 -11.87
CA VAL A 142 -2.24 6.40 -11.73
C VAL A 142 -1.30 6.42 -10.55
N VAL A 143 -0.03 6.67 -10.81
CA VAL A 143 1.04 6.67 -9.81
C VAL A 143 1.44 8.12 -9.51
N PHE A 144 1.09 8.57 -8.32
CA PHE A 144 1.50 9.88 -7.81
C PHE A 144 2.90 9.73 -7.20
N SER A 145 3.90 10.32 -7.85
CA SER A 145 5.31 10.13 -7.48
C SER A 145 5.89 11.41 -6.90
N ALA A 146 6.74 11.29 -5.88
CA ALA A 146 7.46 12.41 -5.28
C ALA A 146 8.18 13.24 -6.37
N PRO A 147 8.37 14.55 -6.16
CA PRO A 147 9.16 15.37 -7.06
C PRO A 147 10.54 14.77 -7.30
N GLY A 148 11.02 14.88 -8.54
CA GLY A 148 12.34 14.47 -8.98
C GLY A 148 12.89 15.45 -10.01
N GLU A 149 14.07 15.15 -10.56
CA GLU A 149 14.68 15.97 -11.60
C GLU A 149 13.74 16.07 -12.82
N GLY A 150 13.34 17.30 -13.17
CA GLY A 150 12.47 17.56 -14.33
C GLY A 150 10.99 17.19 -14.15
N GLY A 151 10.51 16.85 -12.94
CA GLY A 151 9.10 16.59 -12.69
C GLY A 151 8.83 15.53 -11.63
N ALA A 152 8.20 14.42 -12.02
CA ALA A 152 7.96 13.27 -11.15
C ALA A 152 9.19 12.35 -11.12
N ALA A 153 9.59 11.85 -9.95
CA ALA A 153 10.66 10.87 -9.82
C ALA A 153 10.38 9.63 -10.68
N ALA A 154 11.38 9.11 -11.40
CA ALA A 154 11.21 7.97 -12.29
C ALA A 154 10.58 6.75 -11.58
N LEU A 155 9.72 6.00 -12.29
CA LEU A 155 9.11 4.79 -11.73
C LEU A 155 10.15 3.65 -11.68
N PRO A 156 10.24 2.90 -10.56
CA PRO A 156 11.17 1.78 -10.44
C PRO A 156 10.62 0.48 -11.07
N PHE A 157 9.59 0.57 -11.90
CA PHE A 157 8.96 -0.57 -12.57
C PHE A 157 8.44 -0.20 -13.96
N ALA A 158 8.38 -1.18 -14.85
CA ALA A 158 7.86 -1.03 -16.20
C ALA A 158 6.33 -0.90 -16.21
N THR A 159 5.80 -0.18 -17.19
CA THR A 159 4.37 0.17 -17.30
C THR A 159 3.68 -0.42 -18.53
N GLY A 160 4.30 -1.39 -19.21
CA GLY A 160 3.77 -1.97 -20.46
C GLY A 160 2.66 -3.01 -20.25
N ASP A 161 2.53 -3.52 -19.03
CA ASP A 161 1.55 -4.52 -18.60
C ASP A 161 0.12 -3.97 -18.53
N TYR A 162 0.01 -2.68 -18.20
CA TYR A 162 -1.22 -2.05 -17.78
C TYR A 162 -1.23 -0.57 -18.16
N ARG A 163 -2.41 -0.02 -18.52
CA ARG A 163 -2.51 1.40 -18.82
C ARG A 163 -2.13 2.21 -17.59
N THR A 164 -1.01 2.93 -17.68
CA THR A 164 -0.41 3.63 -16.55
C THR A 164 -0.21 5.11 -16.88
N ARG A 165 -0.46 5.97 -15.91
CA ARG A 165 -0.05 7.37 -15.90
C ARG A 165 0.76 7.67 -14.66
N GLN A 166 1.71 8.57 -14.81
CA GLN A 166 2.47 9.13 -13.72
C GLN A 166 2.09 10.59 -13.52
N VAL A 167 1.93 11.00 -12.28
CA VAL A 167 1.62 12.37 -11.87
C VAL A 167 2.61 12.78 -10.78
N ALA A 168 3.12 14.01 -10.82
CA ALA A 168 3.97 14.52 -9.73
C ALA A 168 3.11 14.79 -8.49
N LEU A 169 3.59 14.35 -7.33
CA LEU A 169 3.03 14.72 -6.04
C LEU A 169 3.32 16.19 -5.76
N SER A 170 2.33 16.88 -5.23
CA SER A 170 2.40 18.24 -4.74
C SER A 170 1.56 18.37 -3.49
N GLU A 171 1.72 19.46 -2.75
CA GLU A 171 0.87 19.73 -1.58
C GLU A 171 -0.63 19.73 -1.94
N ALA A 172 -0.97 20.18 -3.15
CA ALA A 172 -2.35 20.25 -3.63
C ALA A 172 -2.98 18.88 -3.89
N ASN A 173 -2.20 17.81 -4.10
CA ASN A 173 -2.74 16.49 -4.43
C ASN A 173 -2.34 15.37 -3.47
N PHE A 174 -1.41 15.61 -2.55
CA PHE A 174 -0.88 14.59 -1.64
C PHE A 174 -1.97 13.88 -0.83
N SER A 175 -2.79 14.64 -0.09
CA SER A 175 -3.86 14.06 0.75
C SER A 175 -4.93 13.36 -0.10
N HIS A 176 -5.26 13.91 -1.27
CA HIS A 176 -6.19 13.30 -2.21
C HIS A 176 -5.67 11.98 -2.78
N ALA A 177 -4.38 11.91 -3.13
CA ALA A 177 -3.74 10.70 -3.64
C ALA A 177 -3.67 9.60 -2.59
N LEU A 178 -3.30 9.93 -1.34
CA LEU A 178 -3.29 8.98 -0.23
C LEU A 178 -4.69 8.48 0.10
N GLN A 179 -5.69 9.37 0.16
CA GLN A 179 -7.08 8.99 0.38
C GLN A 179 -7.58 8.07 -0.73
N ALA A 180 -7.36 8.45 -1.99
CA ALA A 180 -7.73 7.64 -3.13
C ALA A 180 -7.08 6.26 -3.07
N SER A 181 -5.78 6.19 -2.75
CA SER A 181 -5.04 4.94 -2.65
C SER A 181 -5.63 3.99 -1.60
N CYS A 182 -6.34 4.50 -0.59
CA CYS A 182 -7.02 3.72 0.45
C CYS A 182 -8.55 3.60 0.25
N SER A 183 -9.11 4.17 -0.82
CA SER A 183 -10.56 4.19 -1.05
C SER A 183 -11.05 2.87 -1.66
N ILE A 184 -11.21 1.84 -0.83
CA ILE A 184 -11.73 0.53 -1.25
C ILE A 184 -13.18 0.70 -1.75
N PRO A 185 -13.53 0.21 -2.97
CA PRO A 185 -14.87 0.33 -3.51
C PRO A 185 -15.93 -0.19 -2.55
N PHE A 186 -17.05 0.53 -2.45
CA PHE A 186 -18.21 0.24 -1.59
C PHE A 186 -17.97 0.36 -0.08
N ALA A 187 -16.72 0.50 0.38
CA ALA A 187 -16.38 0.81 1.77
C ALA A 187 -16.05 2.30 1.95
N LEU A 188 -15.44 2.91 0.95
CA LEU A 188 -15.16 4.35 0.88
C LEU A 188 -15.64 4.91 -0.46
N LYS A 189 -15.79 6.22 -0.49
CA LYS A 189 -16.07 7.00 -1.68
C LYS A 189 -14.84 7.15 -2.54
N ALA A 190 -15.06 7.16 -3.86
CA ALA A 190 -14.02 7.56 -4.79
C ALA A 190 -13.61 9.01 -4.54
N VAL A 191 -12.31 9.31 -4.61
CA VAL A 191 -11.82 10.69 -4.67
C VAL A 191 -11.94 11.17 -6.10
N HIS A 192 -12.50 12.36 -6.32
CA HIS A 192 -12.80 12.86 -7.65
C HIS A 192 -11.86 14.00 -8.06
N ASP A 193 -11.47 14.01 -9.34
CA ASP A 193 -10.80 15.12 -10.00
C ASP A 193 -9.55 15.63 -9.23
N ILE A 194 -8.69 14.69 -8.81
CA ILE A 194 -7.47 14.97 -8.05
C ILE A 194 -6.60 16.03 -8.76
N PRO A 195 -6.15 17.10 -8.08
CA PRO A 195 -5.37 18.16 -8.71
C PRO A 195 -4.11 17.67 -9.44
N GLY A 196 -3.90 18.18 -10.66
CA GLY A 196 -2.78 17.78 -11.53
C GLY A 196 -2.94 16.41 -12.20
N ALA A 197 -3.94 15.62 -11.83
CA ALA A 197 -4.23 14.32 -12.43
C ALA A 197 -5.39 14.41 -13.44
N PRO A 198 -5.54 13.44 -14.35
CA PRO A 198 -6.69 13.38 -15.25
C PRO A 198 -8.03 13.38 -14.50
N ARG A 199 -9.04 14.12 -15.00
CA ARG A 199 -10.38 14.17 -14.37
C ARG A 199 -11.02 12.79 -14.22
N GLY A 200 -11.74 12.53 -13.14
CA GLY A 200 -12.46 11.26 -12.94
C GLY A 200 -12.47 10.78 -11.48
N ALA A 201 -13.05 9.59 -11.27
CA ALA A 201 -13.09 8.91 -9.98
C ALA A 201 -11.84 8.04 -9.76
N TYR A 202 -11.27 8.13 -8.57
CA TYR A 202 -10.08 7.41 -8.14
C TYR A 202 -10.39 6.55 -6.91
N TRP A 203 -9.91 5.31 -6.94
CA TRP A 203 -10.07 4.31 -5.89
C TRP A 203 -8.73 3.68 -5.52
N ASP A 204 -8.81 2.75 -4.57
CA ASP A 204 -7.67 2.05 -3.99
C ASP A 204 -6.76 1.46 -5.07
N GLY A 205 -5.46 1.74 -4.96
CA GLY A 205 -4.45 1.26 -5.91
C GLY A 205 -4.36 -0.26 -5.96
N GLY A 206 -4.74 -0.95 -4.89
CA GLY A 206 -4.76 -2.39 -4.80
C GLY A 206 -5.75 -3.06 -5.74
N ILE A 207 -6.73 -2.32 -6.29
CA ILE A 207 -7.61 -2.86 -7.34
C ILE A 207 -6.80 -3.27 -8.55
N THR A 208 -5.89 -2.41 -8.98
CA THR A 208 -4.97 -2.69 -10.08
C THR A 208 -3.70 -3.38 -9.58
N ASP A 209 -3.20 -3.10 -8.37
CA ASP A 209 -1.86 -3.52 -7.92
C ASP A 209 -1.88 -3.98 -6.46
N TYR A 210 -2.56 -5.10 -6.17
CA TYR A 210 -2.96 -5.48 -4.80
C TYR A 210 -1.78 -5.70 -3.86
N HIS A 211 -0.87 -6.61 -4.22
CA HIS A 211 0.38 -6.80 -3.49
C HIS A 211 1.58 -6.29 -4.29
N LEU A 212 1.39 -5.30 -5.18
CA LEU A 212 2.48 -4.70 -5.96
C LEU A 212 3.31 -5.74 -6.74
N HIS A 213 2.62 -6.68 -7.39
CA HIS A 213 3.22 -7.64 -8.33
C HIS A 213 3.60 -6.93 -9.66
N LEU A 214 4.65 -6.11 -9.59
CA LEU A 214 5.07 -5.21 -10.66
C LEU A 214 6.32 -5.75 -11.35
N ASN A 215 6.51 -5.40 -12.63
CA ASN A 215 7.73 -5.70 -13.36
C ASN A 215 8.83 -4.69 -12.99
N TYR A 216 9.51 -4.91 -11.86
CA TYR A 216 10.53 -4.00 -11.35
C TYR A 216 11.73 -3.89 -12.30
N LEU A 217 12.25 -2.67 -12.46
CA LEU A 217 13.37 -2.43 -13.35
C LEU A 217 14.64 -3.09 -12.82
N ARG A 218 15.37 -3.76 -13.71
CA ARG A 218 16.57 -4.52 -13.37
C ARG A 218 17.72 -3.60 -12.95
N PRO A 219 18.60 -4.07 -12.05
CA PRO A 219 19.94 -3.49 -11.90
C PRO A 219 20.62 -3.35 -13.25
N GLN A 220 20.95 -2.11 -13.66
CA GLN A 220 21.93 -1.93 -14.71
C GLN A 220 23.28 -2.38 -14.17
N ALA A 221 23.99 -3.22 -14.93
CA ALA A 221 25.34 -3.64 -14.57
C ALA A 221 26.23 -2.40 -14.38
N PRO A 222 27.21 -2.41 -13.45
CA PRO A 222 28.11 -1.29 -13.23
C PRO A 222 29.04 -1.16 -14.45
N GLY A 223 28.59 -0.40 -15.44
CA GLY A 223 29.30 -0.09 -16.66
C GLY A 223 28.74 1.19 -17.24
N ASN A 224 29.60 2.20 -17.34
CA ASN A 224 29.44 3.38 -18.19
C ASN A 224 28.55 4.49 -17.60
N GLY A 225 28.94 5.04 -16.45
CA GLY A 225 28.75 6.48 -16.14
C GLY A 225 27.33 7.04 -15.99
N THR A 226 26.26 6.23 -16.09
CA THR A 226 24.89 6.66 -15.85
C THR A 226 24.26 5.85 -14.72
N THR A 227 24.02 6.49 -13.59
CA THR A 227 23.45 5.92 -12.35
C THR A 227 21.94 5.63 -12.47
N ALA A 228 21.51 4.88 -13.48
CA ALA A 228 20.13 4.38 -13.53
C ALA A 228 20.04 3.10 -12.67
N ALA A 229 19.75 3.32 -11.39
CA ALA A 229 19.60 2.31 -10.36
C ALA A 229 18.59 1.23 -10.75
N GLY A 230 19.03 -0.02 -10.80
CA GLY A 230 18.16 -1.10 -10.35
C GLY A 230 18.80 -1.74 -9.14
N GLY A 231 18.03 -1.87 -8.08
CA GLY A 231 18.41 -2.52 -6.84
C GLY A 231 17.51 -3.73 -6.61
N LEU A 232 17.72 -4.42 -5.51
CA LEU A 232 16.77 -5.41 -5.01
C LEU A 232 15.53 -4.70 -4.47
N VAL A 233 14.36 -5.33 -4.64
CA VAL A 233 13.10 -4.89 -4.06
C VAL A 233 12.93 -5.59 -2.73
N LEU A 234 13.02 -4.87 -1.62
CA LEU A 234 12.61 -5.40 -0.32
C LEU A 234 11.10 -5.24 -0.17
N TYR A 235 10.37 -6.33 0.06
CA TYR A 235 8.93 -6.28 0.25
C TYR A 235 8.51 -6.88 1.61
N PRO A 236 8.43 -6.06 2.67
CA PRO A 236 7.81 -6.45 3.92
C PRO A 236 6.30 -6.65 3.74
N HIS A 237 5.84 -7.88 3.88
CA HIS A 237 4.45 -8.26 3.70
C HIS A 237 3.95 -9.20 4.79
N PHE A 238 2.64 -9.41 4.84
CA PHE A 238 2.01 -10.25 5.86
C PHE A 238 1.71 -11.68 5.38
N GLN A 239 2.06 -12.02 4.14
CA GLN A 239 1.87 -13.35 3.54
C GLN A 239 2.83 -13.60 2.38
N LYS A 240 3.02 -14.87 2.00
CA LYS A 240 3.93 -15.29 0.91
C LYS A 240 3.41 -14.94 -0.49
N ALA A 241 2.10 -15.02 -0.72
CA ALA A 241 1.52 -14.82 -2.06
C ALA A 241 1.46 -13.33 -2.47
N VAL A 242 2.16 -12.98 -3.55
CA VAL A 242 2.18 -11.62 -4.13
C VAL A 242 1.15 -11.52 -5.26
N VAL A 243 -0.11 -11.33 -4.89
CA VAL A 243 -1.24 -11.35 -5.82
C VAL A 243 -1.29 -10.07 -6.68
N PRO A 244 -1.46 -10.16 -8.02
CA PRO A 244 -1.38 -9.01 -8.91
C PRO A 244 -2.41 -7.91 -8.67
N GLY A 245 -3.69 -8.25 -8.60
CA GLY A 245 -4.77 -7.29 -8.41
C GLY A 245 -5.82 -7.83 -7.46
N TRP A 246 -6.65 -6.93 -6.92
CA TRP A 246 -7.64 -7.31 -5.92
C TRP A 246 -8.68 -8.29 -6.49
N LEU A 247 -9.02 -8.12 -7.77
CA LEU A 247 -9.91 -9.00 -8.52
C LEU A 247 -9.32 -10.39 -8.79
N ASP A 248 -8.00 -10.57 -8.60
CA ASP A 248 -7.30 -11.85 -8.76
C ASP A 248 -7.25 -12.67 -7.45
N LYS A 249 -7.74 -12.10 -6.33
CA LYS A 249 -7.67 -12.74 -5.00
C LYS A 249 -8.30 -14.13 -4.97
N GLY A 250 -9.37 -14.36 -5.73
CA GLY A 250 -10.05 -15.66 -5.81
C GLY A 250 -9.35 -16.69 -6.71
N TRP A 251 -8.38 -16.28 -7.52
CA TRP A 251 -7.76 -17.12 -8.55
C TRP A 251 -6.37 -17.57 -8.14
N ARG A 252 -6.30 -18.69 -7.41
CA ARG A 252 -5.05 -19.22 -6.84
C ARG A 252 -3.93 -19.44 -7.88
N TRP A 253 -4.27 -19.76 -9.12
CA TRP A 253 -3.28 -19.91 -10.20
C TRP A 253 -2.54 -18.60 -10.55
N ARG A 254 -3.12 -17.43 -10.20
CA ARG A 254 -2.47 -16.12 -10.33
C ARG A 254 -1.69 -15.70 -9.08
N HIS A 255 -1.55 -16.58 -8.09
CA HIS A 255 -0.79 -16.31 -6.86
C HIS A 255 0.65 -16.78 -6.96
N ALA A 256 0.98 -17.58 -7.98
CA ALA A 256 2.34 -18.01 -8.26
C ALA A 256 3.24 -16.83 -8.62
N ALA A 257 4.50 -16.90 -8.20
CA ALA A 257 5.52 -15.94 -8.61
C ALA A 257 5.71 -15.97 -10.14
N THR A 258 5.99 -14.82 -10.71
CA THR A 258 6.36 -14.69 -12.14
C THR A 258 7.71 -13.98 -12.25
N PRO A 259 8.32 -13.93 -13.45
CA PRO A 259 9.56 -13.20 -13.67
C PRO A 259 9.53 -11.71 -13.28
N PHE A 260 8.34 -11.14 -13.03
CA PHE A 260 8.20 -9.79 -12.51
C PHE A 260 8.78 -9.63 -11.09
N LEU A 261 8.88 -10.73 -10.34
CA LEU A 261 9.38 -10.75 -8.97
C LEU A 261 10.82 -11.27 -8.85
N ASP A 262 11.54 -11.52 -9.95
CA ASP A 262 12.90 -12.10 -9.94
C ASP A 262 13.90 -11.31 -9.07
N HIS A 263 13.61 -10.04 -8.79
CA HIS A 263 14.47 -9.15 -8.00
C HIS A 263 13.86 -8.76 -6.65
N MET A 264 12.85 -9.49 -6.19
CA MET A 264 12.16 -9.24 -4.92
C MET A 264 12.66 -10.15 -3.80
N LEU A 265 13.04 -9.55 -2.68
CA LEU A 265 13.17 -10.21 -1.39
C LEU A 265 11.89 -9.95 -0.58
N LEU A 266 11.01 -10.95 -0.52
CA LEU A 266 9.79 -10.89 0.29
C LEU A 266 10.10 -11.26 1.74
N LEU A 267 9.69 -10.42 2.69
CA LEU A 267 9.66 -10.77 4.10
C LEU A 267 8.21 -11.08 4.48
N ALA A 268 7.93 -12.31 4.90
CA ALA A 268 6.60 -12.72 5.33
C ALA A 268 6.69 -13.62 6.58
N PRO A 269 5.72 -13.53 7.51
CA PRO A 269 5.70 -14.40 8.68
C PRO A 269 5.40 -15.85 8.29
N ASP A 270 5.97 -16.79 9.03
CA ASP A 270 5.61 -18.21 8.94
C ASP A 270 4.11 -18.40 9.26
N PRO A 271 3.32 -19.09 8.42
CA PRO A 271 1.92 -19.41 8.70
C PRO A 271 1.69 -20.13 10.05
N ALA A 272 2.61 -21.00 10.47
CA ALA A 272 2.55 -21.69 11.77
C ALA A 272 2.79 -20.71 12.92
N TRP A 273 3.69 -19.74 12.74
CA TRP A 273 3.87 -18.64 13.71
C TRP A 273 2.58 -17.81 13.82
N VAL A 274 1.94 -17.48 12.70
CA VAL A 274 0.65 -16.75 12.69
C VAL A 274 -0.42 -17.52 13.47
N ALA A 275 -0.58 -18.82 13.18
CA ALA A 275 -1.58 -19.67 13.83
C ALA A 275 -1.33 -19.84 15.33
N GLY A 276 -0.07 -19.97 15.75
CA GLY A 276 0.30 -20.26 17.15
C GLY A 276 0.52 -19.03 18.03
N ARG A 277 0.91 -17.88 17.46
CA ARG A 277 1.31 -16.69 18.25
C ARG A 277 0.31 -15.55 18.22
N LEU A 278 -0.51 -15.43 17.17
CA LEU A 278 -1.43 -14.30 17.05
C LEU A 278 -2.78 -14.58 17.73
N PRO A 279 -3.44 -13.53 18.29
CA PRO A 279 -4.78 -13.67 18.84
C PRO A 279 -5.78 -14.25 17.84
N GLY A 280 -6.35 -15.40 18.17
CA GLY A 280 -7.28 -16.12 17.29
C GLY A 280 -6.63 -16.77 16.07
N GLY A 281 -5.31 -16.93 16.05
CA GLY A 281 -4.57 -17.65 15.01
C GLY A 281 -4.62 -17.00 13.62
N LYS A 282 -4.86 -15.69 13.56
CA LYS A 282 -4.94 -14.93 12.31
C LYS A 282 -4.34 -13.54 12.44
N LEU A 283 -4.06 -12.94 11.28
CA LEU A 283 -3.70 -11.54 11.17
C LEU A 283 -4.93 -10.65 11.50
N PRO A 284 -4.74 -9.51 12.20
CA PRO A 284 -5.76 -8.47 12.29
C PRO A 284 -6.28 -8.05 10.91
N ASP A 285 -7.61 -8.02 10.73
CA ASP A 285 -8.21 -7.63 9.47
C ASP A 285 -9.59 -6.95 9.65
N ARG A 286 -10.17 -6.46 8.55
CA ARG A 286 -11.46 -5.74 8.56
C ARG A 286 -12.65 -6.54 9.07
N THR A 287 -12.59 -7.87 9.06
CA THR A 287 -13.67 -8.71 9.59
C THR A 287 -13.76 -8.61 11.12
N ASP A 288 -12.69 -8.14 11.78
CA ASP A 288 -12.68 -7.93 13.22
C ASP A 288 -13.65 -6.83 13.66
N PHE A 289 -13.94 -5.83 12.82
CA PHE A 289 -15.00 -4.84 13.12
C PHE A 289 -16.37 -5.52 13.28
N GLY A 290 -16.68 -6.52 12.45
CA GLY A 290 -17.91 -7.30 12.56
C GLY A 290 -17.88 -8.30 13.72
N ARG A 291 -16.73 -8.95 13.95
CA ARG A 291 -16.54 -9.95 15.02
C ARG A 291 -16.67 -9.35 16.42
N PHE A 292 -16.02 -8.22 16.67
CA PHE A 292 -16.04 -7.54 17.98
C PHE A 292 -17.23 -6.60 18.13
N GLY A 293 -17.80 -6.09 17.03
CA GLY A 293 -18.96 -5.20 17.07
C GLY A 293 -18.70 -3.96 17.91
N ARG A 294 -19.43 -3.83 19.04
CA ARG A 294 -19.30 -2.71 19.99
C ARG A 294 -18.13 -2.87 20.97
N ASP A 295 -17.48 -4.03 21.03
CA ASP A 295 -16.31 -4.25 21.87
C ASP A 295 -15.03 -3.70 21.22
N THR A 296 -14.95 -2.38 21.10
CA THR A 296 -13.76 -1.73 20.56
C THR A 296 -12.53 -1.98 21.43
N ARG A 297 -12.69 -2.07 22.76
CA ARG A 297 -11.58 -2.34 23.68
C ARG A 297 -10.97 -3.72 23.43
N GLY A 298 -11.79 -4.76 23.30
CA GLY A 298 -11.34 -6.11 22.97
C GLY A 298 -10.67 -6.20 21.60
N ARG A 299 -11.23 -5.53 20.57
CA ARG A 299 -10.60 -5.45 19.25
C ARG A 299 -9.22 -4.79 19.33
N SER A 300 -9.15 -3.63 19.99
CA SER A 300 -7.90 -2.87 20.14
C SER A 300 -6.85 -3.65 20.93
N ALA A 301 -7.27 -4.38 21.98
CA ALA A 301 -6.39 -5.27 22.74
C ALA A 301 -5.84 -6.42 21.88
N ALA A 302 -6.69 -7.08 21.07
CA ALA A 302 -6.26 -8.13 20.16
C ALA A 302 -5.27 -7.61 19.10
N TRP A 303 -5.56 -6.45 18.50
CA TRP A 303 -4.67 -5.85 17.50
C TRP A 303 -3.35 -5.38 18.11
N ARG A 304 -3.37 -4.81 19.32
CA ARG A 304 -2.16 -4.44 20.07
C ARG A 304 -1.32 -5.66 20.40
N ALA A 305 -1.94 -6.76 20.84
CA ALA A 305 -1.24 -8.01 21.09
C ALA A 305 -0.57 -8.57 19.83
N ALA A 306 -1.26 -8.53 18.68
CA ALA A 306 -0.67 -8.94 17.40
C ALA A 306 0.50 -8.03 16.97
N ALA A 307 0.36 -6.71 17.09
CA ALA A 307 1.45 -5.77 16.82
C ALA A 307 2.65 -5.98 17.75
N SER A 308 2.39 -6.24 19.04
CA SER A 308 3.40 -6.55 20.04
C SER A 308 4.15 -7.84 19.73
N ALA A 309 3.45 -8.91 19.35
CA ALA A 309 4.06 -10.18 18.94
C ALA A 309 4.94 -10.00 17.69
N SER A 310 4.54 -9.10 16.77
CA SER A 310 5.27 -8.85 15.53
C SER A 310 6.64 -8.20 15.71
N ARG A 311 7.01 -7.77 16.93
CA ARG A 311 8.39 -7.35 17.22
C ARG A 311 9.41 -8.44 16.88
N GLN A 312 9.05 -9.70 17.11
CA GLN A 312 9.88 -10.85 16.73
C GLN A 312 10.28 -10.82 15.24
N LEU A 313 9.39 -10.39 14.33
CA LEU A 313 9.71 -10.32 12.90
C LEU A 313 10.78 -9.26 12.61
N ALA A 314 10.78 -8.15 13.36
CA ALA A 314 11.80 -7.12 13.25
C ALA A 314 13.14 -7.59 13.84
N ASP A 315 13.10 -8.23 15.01
CA ASP A 315 14.28 -8.75 15.69
C ASP A 315 14.99 -9.82 14.84
N GLU A 316 14.23 -10.79 14.29
CA GLU A 316 14.77 -11.84 13.43
C GLU A 316 15.36 -11.28 12.12
N PHE A 317 14.72 -10.26 11.53
CA PHE A 317 15.27 -9.61 10.35
C PHE A 317 16.53 -8.81 10.69
N ALA A 318 16.56 -8.11 11.83
CA ALA A 318 17.73 -7.38 12.32
C ALA A 318 18.94 -8.32 12.54
N GLU A 319 18.71 -9.48 13.14
CA GLU A 319 19.73 -10.52 13.30
C GLU A 319 20.23 -11.05 11.95
N TRP A 320 19.32 -11.31 11.00
CA TRP A 320 19.68 -11.80 9.68
C TRP A 320 20.48 -10.78 8.89
N VAL A 321 20.12 -9.49 8.89
CA VAL A 321 20.93 -8.48 8.17
C VAL A 321 22.30 -8.25 8.80
N ALA A 322 22.44 -8.46 10.12
CA ALA A 322 23.72 -8.38 10.80
C ALA A 322 24.64 -9.58 10.50
N ARG A 323 24.04 -10.78 10.31
CA ARG A 323 24.74 -12.01 9.94
C ARG A 323 23.95 -12.76 8.87
N PRO A 324 24.08 -12.38 7.59
CA PRO A 324 23.29 -12.97 6.52
C PRO A 324 23.56 -14.46 6.38
N ASP A 325 22.48 -15.24 6.32
CA ASP A 325 22.51 -16.66 6.01
C ASP A 325 21.63 -16.94 4.78
N PRO A 326 22.23 -17.09 3.59
CA PRO A 326 21.50 -17.39 2.36
C PRO A 326 20.73 -18.72 2.40
N SER A 327 21.09 -19.66 3.28
CA SER A 327 20.38 -20.94 3.40
C SER A 327 18.95 -20.79 3.96
N ARG A 328 18.64 -19.65 4.58
CA ARG A 328 17.31 -19.29 5.06
C ARG A 328 16.42 -18.65 4.00
N LEU A 329 16.93 -18.45 2.77
CA LEU A 329 16.14 -17.92 1.66
C LEU A 329 15.37 -19.04 0.97
N GLU A 330 14.08 -18.80 0.75
CA GLU A 330 13.20 -19.71 0.03
C GLU A 330 12.80 -19.12 -1.33
N ALA A 331 12.57 -20.00 -2.31
CA ALA A 331 11.88 -19.60 -3.53
C ALA A 331 10.42 -19.19 -3.22
N LEU A 332 9.96 -18.16 -3.93
CA LEU A 332 8.57 -17.68 -3.89
C LEU A 332 7.60 -18.63 -4.58
#